data_AF-A0A9P6UKG0-F1
#
_entry.id   AF-A0A9P6UKG0-F1
#
_cell.length_a   1.000
_cell.length_b   1.000
_cell.length_c   1.000
_cell.angle_alpha   90.00
_cell.angle_beta   90.00
_cell.angle_gamma   90.00
#
_symmetry.space_group_name_H-M   'P 1'
#
loop_
_entity.id
_entity.type
_entity.pdbx_description
1 polymer ?
#
loop_
_entity_poly.entity_id
_entity_poly.type
_entity_poly.pdbx_seq_one_letter_code
_entity_poly.pdbx_strand_id
1 'polypeptide(L)'
;MPLAGHSEILPLHGHPDGSIAKWTTTARSYFRSIARRISPSRAVLAVLSILAFYVFAHTLSGGRRLSMDKDSSLSDLQIPLKDKKIREERERMMLEWDSRSNYRTDLSEAGPSRISSYPTHLFTSSSSLNGDYVPTTSKYVPVTAVILSWKRKEGAKAVVAHLRKYPFIQEILIWNNNPEVVLTASEFADRGQWRNSNSYGSNTTSQNSWPSITVFNSVANLHDFSKYTTCTLAKYDHCYIQDDDWINLTMDSMYTVFVDHPDSLITSTIPAMYAQQRTWMFQNSQIGLHTGFSWLGAGSFMPKKAVFKFLMQLGGSNLWKERVQLSDLFFSLWRNQYPIVLSQSLAPLDQSSSWSGRIDQWSVVYEHMTDAMVRLTTMLSGTGIVQGSPHRVGAKVDFVADEEKPAFKDRHTRSSCSNDKCLFQTNVDMFPLPELVKWPAEHHNRDIHAHEARFKALDYPSAEFVAMHTYHYAVDQDLSTCWRSYLALTKGSFFGVQFVLPLLDLRENAKSVEIWSTLAPTLQALEKNMVIKASVDGDVWMTCSGETERTQGSVRFSSLNCADAGKKVGIQLDTRGIQFLRFELTEKIASAIEVCGIRIGDMML
;
A
#
# COMPACT_ATOMS: atom_id res chain seq x y z
N MET A 1 26.23 -6.86 36.78
CA MET A 1 26.33 -5.49 37.34
C MET A 1 24.92 -4.91 37.34
N PRO A 2 24.36 -4.51 38.49
CA PRO A 2 22.91 -4.36 38.58
C PRO A 2 22.44 -3.01 38.03
N LEU A 3 21.37 -3.11 37.25
CA LEU A 3 20.50 -2.05 36.77
C LEU A 3 19.74 -1.44 37.94
N ALA A 4 19.82 -0.11 38.09
CA ALA A 4 18.88 0.64 38.91
C ALA A 4 17.75 1.13 38.01
N GLY A 5 16.56 0.54 38.18
CA GLY A 5 15.33 1.02 37.61
C GLY A 5 14.77 2.19 38.42
N HIS A 6 14.34 3.23 37.73
CA HIS A 6 13.35 4.16 38.25
C HIS A 6 12.09 4.04 37.39
N SER A 7 11.13 3.31 37.93
CA SER A 7 9.73 3.36 37.58
C SER A 7 9.11 4.60 38.25
N GLU A 8 8.70 5.59 37.46
CA GLU A 8 7.70 6.56 37.91
C GLU A 8 6.34 6.19 37.33
N ILE A 9 5.46 5.81 38.25
CA ILE A 9 4.04 5.57 38.05
C ILE A 9 3.37 6.94 38.08
N LEU A 10 2.72 7.34 36.98
CA LEU A 10 1.76 8.46 36.98
C LEU A 10 0.34 7.89 36.88
N PRO A 11 -0.56 8.20 37.82
CA PRO A 11 -1.96 7.82 37.73
C PRO A 11 -2.67 8.69 36.68
N LEU A 12 -3.39 8.03 35.78
CA LEU A 12 -4.40 8.65 34.92
C LEU A 12 -5.59 9.10 35.78
N HIS A 13 -5.48 10.24 36.48
CA HIS A 13 -6.62 11.07 36.87
C HIS A 13 -6.16 12.51 37.14
N GLY A 14 -6.68 13.44 36.36
CA GLY A 14 -6.49 14.88 36.54
C GLY A 14 -6.95 15.64 35.30
N HIS A 15 -8.22 16.05 35.27
CA HIS A 15 -8.64 17.14 34.40
C HIS A 15 -7.84 18.39 34.81
N PRO A 16 -7.12 19.07 33.90
CA PRO A 16 -6.66 20.40 34.21
C PRO A 16 -7.87 21.33 34.14
N ASP A 17 -8.13 22.05 35.24
CA ASP A 17 -9.03 23.20 35.29
C ASP A 17 -8.48 24.31 34.37
N GLY A 18 -8.71 24.16 33.07
CA GLY A 18 -8.45 25.16 32.06
C GLY A 18 -9.75 25.90 31.76
N SER A 19 -9.86 27.16 32.19
CA SER A 19 -11.02 27.99 31.87
C SER A 19 -11.27 28.07 30.35
N ILE A 20 -12.53 28.15 29.95
CA ILE A 20 -13.01 28.30 28.56
C ILE A 20 -12.27 29.43 27.81
N ALA A 21 -11.77 30.45 28.53
CA ALA A 21 -10.97 31.54 27.98
C ALA A 21 -9.61 31.09 27.41
N LYS A 22 -8.96 30.08 28.01
CA LYS A 22 -7.67 29.56 27.52
C LYS A 22 -7.86 28.77 26.22
N TRP A 23 -8.94 27.99 26.14
CA TRP A 23 -9.32 27.21 24.95
C TRP A 23 -9.74 28.07 23.77
N THR A 24 -10.52 29.12 24.00
CA THR A 24 -10.93 30.07 22.94
C THR A 24 -9.73 30.84 22.37
N THR A 25 -8.71 31.11 23.19
CA THR A 25 -7.48 31.77 22.74
C THR A 25 -6.60 30.84 21.89
N THR A 26 -6.47 29.57 22.29
CA THR A 26 -5.75 28.54 21.51
C THR A 26 -6.46 28.20 20.20
N ALA A 27 -7.79 28.05 20.22
CA ALA A 27 -8.58 27.83 19.02
C ALA A 27 -8.48 29.02 18.05
N ARG A 28 -8.56 30.27 18.55
CA ARG A 28 -8.35 31.48 17.73
C ARG A 28 -6.95 31.55 17.12
N SER A 29 -5.91 31.13 17.85
CA SER A 29 -4.54 31.05 17.33
C SER A 29 -4.42 29.99 16.21
N TYR A 30 -5.03 28.83 16.43
CA TYR A 30 -5.09 27.73 15.46
C TYR A 30 -5.85 28.12 14.18
N PHE A 31 -7.04 28.74 14.31
CA PHE A 31 -7.83 29.24 13.18
C PHE A 31 -7.13 30.37 12.43
N ARG A 32 -6.41 31.27 13.12
CA ARG A 32 -5.60 32.31 12.45
C ARG A 32 -4.40 31.71 11.71
N SER A 33 -3.81 30.63 12.21
CA SER A 33 -2.70 29.93 11.54
C SER A 33 -3.18 29.22 10.27
N ILE A 34 -4.34 28.56 10.33
CA ILE A 34 -4.98 27.91 9.18
C ILE A 34 -5.42 28.96 8.15
N ALA A 35 -6.16 30.00 8.56
CA ALA A 35 -6.70 31.01 7.65
C ALA A 35 -5.63 31.85 6.91
N ARG A 36 -4.39 31.89 7.42
CA ARG A 36 -3.28 32.58 6.75
C ARG A 36 -2.57 31.73 5.68
N ARG A 37 -2.84 30.42 5.62
CA ARG A 37 -2.03 29.47 4.83
C ARG A 37 -2.79 28.73 3.75
N ILE A 38 -4.11 28.89 3.68
CA ILE A 38 -4.95 28.24 2.66
C ILE A 38 -5.90 29.25 2.03
N SER A 39 -6.32 29.01 0.79
CA SER A 39 -7.27 29.88 0.09
C SER A 39 -8.55 30.03 0.93
N PRO A 40 -9.27 31.18 0.83
CA PRO A 40 -10.49 31.42 1.62
C PRO A 40 -11.51 30.26 1.51
N SER A 41 -11.64 29.65 0.33
CA SER A 41 -12.49 28.48 0.10
C SER A 41 -12.05 27.23 0.88
N ARG A 42 -10.74 26.97 0.97
CA ARG A 42 -10.18 25.84 1.74
C ARG A 42 -10.23 26.11 3.24
N ALA A 43 -10.07 27.36 3.67
CA ALA A 43 -10.23 27.78 5.07
C ALA A 43 -11.64 27.53 5.56
N VAL A 44 -12.64 27.91 4.76
CA VAL A 44 -14.05 27.67 5.08
C VAL A 44 -14.33 26.16 5.18
N LEU A 45 -13.84 25.35 4.24
CA LEU A 45 -14.03 23.89 4.28
C LEU A 45 -13.39 23.24 5.52
N ALA A 46 -12.14 23.59 5.84
CA ALA A 46 -11.45 23.07 7.02
C ALA A 46 -12.16 23.49 8.32
N VAL A 47 -12.59 24.75 8.42
CA VAL A 47 -13.34 25.28 9.56
C VAL A 47 -14.69 24.59 9.71
N LEU A 48 -15.42 24.36 8.60
CA LEU A 48 -16.69 23.66 8.61
C LEU A 48 -16.53 22.19 9.02
N SER A 49 -15.48 21.49 8.55
CA SER A 49 -15.19 20.12 8.98
C SER A 49 -14.84 20.02 10.46
N ILE A 50 -14.03 20.96 10.97
CA ILE A 50 -13.67 21.02 12.40
C ILE A 50 -14.90 21.38 13.25
N LEU A 51 -15.72 22.35 12.83
CA LEU A 51 -16.95 22.72 13.52
C LEU A 51 -17.97 21.60 13.51
N ALA A 52 -18.13 20.88 12.38
CA ALA A 52 -19.00 19.71 12.29
C ALA A 52 -18.54 18.62 13.27
N PHE A 53 -17.24 18.35 13.35
CA PHE A 53 -16.67 17.42 14.34
C PHE A 53 -16.90 17.90 15.79
N TYR A 54 -16.74 19.19 16.06
CA TYR A 54 -16.93 19.76 17.40
C TYR A 54 -18.38 19.74 17.86
N VAL A 55 -19.32 20.08 16.97
CA VAL A 55 -20.77 20.00 17.21
C VAL A 55 -21.16 18.53 17.45
N PHE A 56 -20.70 17.61 16.60
CA PHE A 56 -20.95 16.18 16.73
C PHE A 56 -20.46 15.63 18.08
N ALA A 57 -19.23 15.99 18.50
CA ALA A 57 -18.64 15.56 19.77
C ALA A 57 -19.39 16.10 21.00
N HIS A 58 -19.96 17.32 20.94
CA HIS A 58 -20.72 17.91 22.05
C HIS A 58 -22.19 17.48 22.11
N THR A 59 -22.81 17.13 20.98
CA THR A 59 -24.17 16.57 21.00
C THR A 59 -24.22 15.16 21.59
N LEU A 60 -23.11 14.42 21.59
CA LEU A 60 -23.02 13.05 22.11
C LEU A 60 -22.62 12.96 23.59
N SER A 61 -22.10 14.04 24.18
CA SER A 61 -21.71 14.07 25.61
C SER A 61 -22.88 14.31 26.58
N GLY A 62 -24.11 14.47 26.08
CA GLY A 62 -25.33 14.67 26.87
C GLY A 62 -26.01 13.38 27.39
N GLY A 63 -25.41 12.21 27.19
CA GLY A 63 -25.99 10.92 27.62
C GLY A 63 -25.82 10.63 29.13
N ARG A 64 -26.91 10.24 29.78
CA ARG A 64 -27.05 9.92 31.23
C ARG A 64 -25.86 9.12 31.81
N ARG A 65 -25.25 9.64 32.88
CA ARG A 65 -24.42 8.87 33.82
C ARG A 65 -25.29 7.80 34.51
N LEU A 66 -25.05 6.53 34.19
CA LEU A 66 -25.45 5.42 35.06
C LEU A 66 -24.32 5.20 36.07
N SER A 67 -24.68 5.25 37.35
CA SER A 67 -23.83 4.91 38.48
C SER A 67 -23.59 3.40 38.46
N MET A 68 -22.35 2.97 38.29
CA MET A 68 -21.93 1.58 38.54
C MET A 68 -21.16 1.55 39.86
N ASP A 69 -21.67 0.76 40.80
CA ASP A 69 -21.02 0.46 42.06
C ASP A 69 -19.67 -0.22 41.82
N LYS A 70 -18.65 0.29 42.51
CA LYS A 70 -17.35 -0.34 42.68
C LYS A 70 -17.48 -1.34 43.82
N ASP A 71 -17.52 -2.64 43.50
CA ASP A 71 -17.01 -3.70 44.37
C ASP A 71 -16.90 -5.01 43.60
N SER A 72 -15.69 -5.31 43.11
CA SER A 72 -15.19 -6.69 42.99
C SER A 72 -13.68 -6.66 42.68
N SER A 73 -12.90 -7.18 43.60
CA SER A 73 -11.47 -7.47 43.48
C SER A 73 -11.18 -8.33 42.24
N LEU A 74 -10.28 -7.85 41.36
CA LEU A 74 -9.70 -8.64 40.27
C LEU A 74 -8.88 -9.78 40.86
N SER A 75 -9.46 -10.98 40.89
CA SER A 75 -8.70 -12.23 40.81
C SER A 75 -8.40 -12.53 39.34
N ASP A 76 -7.24 -13.16 39.11
CA ASP A 76 -6.73 -13.56 37.80
C ASP A 76 -7.81 -14.16 36.90
N LEU A 77 -8.19 -13.40 35.85
CA LEU A 77 -8.97 -13.96 34.74
C LEU A 77 -8.10 -15.00 34.04
N GLN A 78 -8.40 -16.27 34.28
CA GLN A 78 -7.86 -17.38 33.51
C GLN A 78 -8.23 -17.20 32.04
N ILE A 79 -7.26 -16.77 31.23
CA ILE A 79 -7.37 -16.78 29.77
C ILE A 79 -7.60 -18.25 29.36
N PRO A 80 -8.67 -18.57 28.61
CA PRO A 80 -8.95 -19.92 28.17
C PRO A 80 -7.74 -20.54 27.46
N LEU A 81 -7.43 -21.81 27.78
CA LEU A 81 -6.24 -22.51 27.27
C LEU A 81 -6.12 -22.49 25.73
N LYS A 82 -7.27 -22.42 25.03
CA LYS A 82 -7.37 -22.33 23.57
C LYS A 82 -6.84 -21.00 23.03
N ASP A 83 -7.10 -19.91 23.71
CA ASP A 83 -6.68 -18.56 23.29
C ASP A 83 -5.18 -18.36 23.53
N LYS A 84 -4.65 -18.98 24.61
CA LYS A 84 -3.21 -19.04 24.86
C LYS A 84 -2.45 -19.76 23.74
N LYS A 85 -2.94 -20.92 23.28
CA LYS A 85 -2.31 -21.68 22.20
C LYS A 85 -2.31 -20.92 20.87
N ILE A 86 -3.43 -20.27 20.52
CA ILE A 86 -3.55 -19.46 19.31
C ILE A 86 -2.58 -18.26 19.37
N ARG A 87 -2.46 -17.62 20.53
CA ARG A 87 -1.52 -16.53 20.75
C ARG A 87 -0.07 -16.99 20.60
N GLU A 88 0.30 -18.12 21.21
CA GLU A 88 1.65 -18.69 21.11
C GLU A 88 2.01 -19.10 19.68
N GLU A 89 1.07 -19.67 18.91
CA GLU A 89 1.29 -19.98 17.49
C GLU A 89 1.48 -18.70 16.65
N ARG A 90 0.75 -17.63 16.93
CA ARG A 90 0.90 -16.33 16.25
C ARG A 90 2.22 -15.64 16.59
N GLU A 91 2.58 -15.61 17.87
CA GLU A 91 3.86 -15.05 18.33
C GLU A 91 5.04 -15.86 17.74
N ARG A 92 4.92 -17.18 17.69
CA ARG A 92 5.93 -18.04 17.03
C ARG A 92 6.02 -17.77 15.54
N MET A 93 4.88 -17.67 14.83
CA MET A 93 4.88 -17.36 13.39
C MET A 93 5.52 -15.99 13.12
N MET A 94 5.21 -14.97 13.93
CA MET A 94 5.82 -13.65 13.80
C MET A 94 7.31 -13.65 14.15
N LEU A 95 7.75 -14.37 15.18
CA LEU A 95 9.16 -14.48 15.54
C LEU A 95 9.98 -15.28 14.52
N GLU A 96 9.42 -16.39 14.03
CA GLU A 96 10.02 -17.20 12.98
C GLU A 96 10.11 -16.41 11.68
N TRP A 97 9.08 -15.61 11.36
CA TRP A 97 9.14 -14.66 10.27
C TRP A 97 10.16 -13.56 10.51
N ASP A 98 10.20 -12.92 11.68
CA ASP A 98 11.18 -11.86 11.98
C ASP A 98 12.63 -12.34 11.92
N SER A 99 12.85 -13.63 12.16
CA SER A 99 14.16 -14.28 12.03
C SER A 99 14.58 -14.55 10.58
N ARG A 100 13.65 -14.59 9.63
CA ARG A 100 13.92 -14.79 8.19
C ARG A 100 14.17 -13.42 7.55
N SER A 101 15.39 -12.91 7.71
CA SER A 101 15.90 -11.61 7.26
C SER A 101 15.61 -11.20 5.80
N ASN A 102 15.19 -12.11 4.94
CA ASN A 102 15.23 -11.94 3.48
C ASN A 102 14.15 -11.00 2.90
N TYR A 103 13.22 -10.49 3.72
CA TYR A 103 12.27 -9.44 3.32
C TYR A 103 12.63 -8.05 3.86
N ARG A 104 13.66 -7.95 4.70
CA ARG A 104 14.17 -6.67 5.19
C ARG A 104 15.31 -6.25 4.28
N THR A 105 15.21 -5.05 3.74
CA THR A 105 16.33 -4.45 3.01
C THR A 105 17.08 -3.50 3.93
N ASP A 106 18.41 -3.63 3.97
CA ASP A 106 19.24 -2.67 4.69
C ASP A 106 19.16 -1.31 3.99
N LEU A 107 18.66 -0.31 4.72
CA LEU A 107 18.54 1.06 4.21
C LEU A 107 19.90 1.68 3.89
N SER A 108 20.96 1.28 4.60
CA SER A 108 22.32 1.78 4.35
C SER A 108 22.89 1.28 3.03
N GLU A 109 22.51 0.07 2.60
CA GLU A 109 22.95 -0.54 1.34
C GLU A 109 22.13 -0.03 0.15
N ALA A 110 20.80 -0.11 0.25
CA ALA A 110 19.92 0.19 -0.88
C ALA A 110 19.48 1.67 -0.93
N GLY A 111 19.33 2.33 0.22
CA GLY A 111 18.75 3.67 0.30
C GLY A 111 19.47 4.72 -0.54
N PRO A 112 20.80 4.87 -0.46
CA PRO A 112 21.54 5.89 -1.21
C PRO A 112 21.46 5.74 -2.73
N SER A 113 21.39 4.50 -3.24
CA SER A 113 21.38 4.22 -4.68
C SER A 113 19.99 4.38 -5.32
N ARG A 114 18.91 4.42 -4.52
CA ARG A 114 17.55 4.68 -5.03
C ARG A 114 17.41 6.10 -5.55
N ILE A 115 17.17 6.23 -6.85
CA ILE A 115 16.77 7.47 -7.52
C ILE A 115 15.64 7.10 -8.48
N SER A 116 14.64 7.97 -8.59
CA SER A 116 13.55 7.79 -9.54
C SER A 116 14.05 7.69 -10.97
N SER A 117 13.57 6.67 -11.67
CA SER A 117 13.68 6.48 -13.12
C SER A 117 12.84 7.52 -13.86
N TYR A 118 11.71 7.96 -13.29
CA TYR A 118 10.90 9.00 -13.91
C TYR A 118 11.63 10.34 -13.95
N PRO A 119 11.72 11.01 -15.11
CA PRO A 119 12.33 12.33 -15.21
C PRO A 119 11.36 13.45 -14.78
N THR A 120 11.92 14.52 -14.18
CA THR A 120 11.15 15.65 -13.63
C THR A 120 10.25 16.36 -14.63
N HIS A 121 10.64 16.43 -15.91
CA HIS A 121 9.87 17.13 -16.94
C HIS A 121 8.49 16.51 -17.20
N LEU A 122 8.25 15.25 -16.80
CA LEU A 122 6.92 14.62 -16.87
C LEU A 122 5.91 15.23 -15.90
N PHE A 123 6.38 16.01 -14.91
CA PHE A 123 5.59 16.55 -13.80
C PHE A 123 5.58 18.08 -13.74
N THR A 124 6.28 18.76 -14.65
CA THR A 124 6.29 20.22 -14.71
C THR A 124 5.08 20.75 -15.47
N SER A 125 4.28 21.61 -14.84
CA SER A 125 3.08 22.22 -15.45
C SER A 125 3.36 23.20 -16.61
N SER A 126 4.63 23.38 -17.00
CA SER A 126 5.12 24.42 -17.91
C SER A 126 5.44 23.95 -19.33
N SER A 127 4.99 22.76 -19.74
CA SER A 127 5.18 22.25 -21.11
C SER A 127 4.36 22.98 -22.19
N SER A 128 3.80 24.17 -21.89
CA SER A 128 2.99 24.97 -22.81
C SER A 128 3.73 26.14 -23.47
N LEU A 129 5.05 26.28 -23.28
CA LEU A 129 5.77 27.50 -23.69
C LEU A 129 6.55 27.43 -25.01
N ASN A 130 6.74 26.26 -25.62
CA ASN A 130 7.27 26.16 -26.98
C ASN A 130 6.28 25.35 -27.81
N GLY A 131 5.75 25.94 -28.88
CA GLY A 131 4.64 25.45 -29.70
C GLY A 131 4.85 24.14 -30.46
N ASP A 132 5.65 23.22 -29.93
CA ASP A 132 5.68 21.83 -30.36
C ASP A 132 4.62 21.04 -29.60
N TYR A 133 3.92 20.21 -30.36
CA TYR A 133 2.73 19.46 -29.99
C TYR A 133 2.93 18.58 -28.74
N VAL A 134 2.78 19.14 -27.53
CA VAL A 134 2.71 18.33 -26.30
C VAL A 134 1.30 17.75 -26.21
N PRO A 135 1.13 16.41 -26.19
CA PRO A 135 -0.16 15.80 -25.98
C PRO A 135 -0.74 16.31 -24.66
N THR A 136 -1.90 16.96 -24.73
CA THR A 136 -2.61 17.63 -23.61
C THR A 136 -3.08 16.70 -22.49
N THR A 137 -2.56 15.48 -22.39
CA THR A 137 -2.87 14.49 -21.35
C THR A 137 -1.62 13.67 -21.02
N SER A 138 -0.66 14.26 -20.28
CA SER A 138 0.38 13.45 -19.64
C SER A 138 -0.32 12.44 -18.72
N LYS A 139 -0.12 11.14 -18.96
CA LYS A 139 -0.66 10.08 -18.08
C LYS A 139 -0.06 10.14 -16.66
N TYR A 140 1.03 10.88 -16.49
CA TYR A 140 1.74 11.01 -15.23
C TYR A 140 1.12 12.11 -14.37
N VAL A 141 0.77 11.73 -13.14
CA VAL A 141 -0.01 12.56 -12.22
C VAL A 141 0.86 12.94 -11.02
N PRO A 142 0.97 14.24 -10.69
CA PRO A 142 1.63 14.67 -9.46
C PRO A 142 0.81 14.27 -8.22
N VAL A 143 1.51 13.94 -7.14
CA VAL A 143 0.93 13.39 -5.92
C VAL A 143 1.37 14.21 -4.70
N THR A 144 0.47 14.31 -3.71
CA THR A 144 0.79 14.81 -2.37
C THR A 144 1.16 13.63 -1.46
N ALA A 145 2.36 13.62 -0.89
CA ALA A 145 2.68 12.70 0.20
C ALA A 145 2.08 13.20 1.52
N VAL A 146 1.52 12.29 2.30
CA VAL A 146 0.99 12.50 3.65
C VAL A 146 1.77 11.59 4.58
N ILE A 147 2.54 12.20 5.48
CA ILE A 147 3.38 11.49 6.45
C ILE A 147 2.74 11.62 7.82
N LEU A 148 2.49 10.48 8.45
CA LEU A 148 2.09 10.43 9.85
C LEU A 148 3.34 10.26 10.72
N SER A 149 3.57 11.21 11.64
CA SER A 149 4.66 11.10 12.61
C SER A 149 4.16 11.01 14.05
N TRP A 150 4.68 10.05 14.80
CA TRP A 150 4.42 9.86 16.22
C TRP A 150 5.69 9.38 16.92
N LYS A 151 6.26 10.25 17.78
CA LYS A 151 7.45 9.99 18.61
C LYS A 151 8.76 9.69 17.86
N ARG A 152 8.74 9.39 16.55
CA ARG A 152 9.92 9.01 15.75
C ARG A 152 10.29 10.08 14.73
N LYS A 153 10.71 11.25 15.23
CA LYS A 153 11.10 12.40 14.40
C LYS A 153 12.16 12.05 13.34
N GLU A 154 13.16 11.24 13.69
CA GLU A 154 14.21 10.85 12.74
C GLU A 154 13.69 9.90 11.66
N GLY A 155 12.73 9.03 11.99
CA GLY A 155 12.04 8.19 11.01
C GLY A 155 11.27 9.04 9.98
N ALA A 156 10.53 10.04 10.44
CA ALA A 156 9.83 10.98 9.56
C ALA A 156 10.80 11.76 8.66
N LYS A 157 11.98 12.16 9.17
CA LYS A 157 13.02 12.81 8.34
C LYS A 157 13.55 11.86 7.27
N ALA A 158 13.82 10.60 7.61
CA ALA A 158 14.28 9.60 6.66
C ALA A 158 13.24 9.38 5.54
N VAL A 159 11.95 9.32 5.89
CA VAL A 159 10.84 9.22 4.94
C VAL A 159 10.83 10.43 4.00
N VAL A 160 10.89 11.66 4.52
CA VAL A 160 10.92 12.87 3.68
C VAL A 160 12.14 12.89 2.76
N ALA A 161 13.32 12.54 3.27
CA ALA A 161 14.55 12.51 2.49
C ALA A 161 14.46 11.49 1.35
N HIS A 162 13.83 10.33 1.59
CA HIS A 162 13.58 9.32 0.57
C HIS A 162 12.57 9.79 -0.48
N LEU A 163 11.41 10.31 -0.07
CA LEU A 163 10.34 10.72 -0.99
C LEU A 163 10.73 11.86 -1.93
N ARG A 164 11.67 12.72 -1.52
CA ARG A 164 12.21 13.80 -2.37
C ARG A 164 12.96 13.34 -3.61
N LYS A 165 13.37 12.07 -3.66
CA LYS A 165 14.06 11.49 -4.81
C LYS A 165 13.10 11.19 -5.98
N TYR A 166 11.79 11.34 -5.75
CA TYR A 166 10.74 10.97 -6.69
C TYR A 166 9.98 12.21 -7.19
N PRO A 167 10.08 12.57 -8.49
CA PRO A 167 9.54 13.81 -9.01
C PRO A 167 8.01 13.83 -9.14
N PHE A 168 7.33 12.68 -9.04
CA PHE A 168 5.87 12.67 -8.91
C PHE A 168 5.41 13.16 -7.52
N ILE A 169 6.26 13.16 -6.50
CA ILE A 169 5.96 13.76 -5.20
C ILE A 169 6.23 15.26 -5.28
N GLN A 170 5.17 16.04 -5.36
CA GLN A 170 5.24 17.50 -5.56
C GLN A 170 4.82 18.31 -4.33
N GLU A 171 4.24 17.64 -3.33
CA GLU A 171 3.87 18.21 -2.04
C GLU A 171 4.05 17.15 -0.95
N ILE A 172 4.53 17.55 0.22
CA ILE A 172 4.62 16.70 1.41
C ILE A 172 3.92 17.40 2.57
N LEU A 173 2.90 16.74 3.12
CA LEU A 173 2.16 17.16 4.29
C LEU A 173 2.53 16.23 5.45
N ILE A 174 3.04 16.81 6.54
CA ILE A 174 3.49 16.05 7.71
C ILE A 174 2.52 16.33 8.84
N TRP A 175 1.81 15.30 9.30
CA TRP A 175 0.99 15.38 10.49
C TRP A 175 1.77 14.88 11.70
N ASN A 176 2.13 15.79 12.60
CA ASN A 176 2.74 15.45 13.86
C ASN A 176 1.64 15.12 14.89
N ASN A 177 1.48 13.84 15.18
CA ASN A 177 0.55 13.37 16.18
C ASN A 177 1.05 13.59 17.60
N ASN A 178 2.33 13.92 17.82
CA ASN A 178 2.89 14.08 19.17
C ASN A 178 2.64 15.49 19.71
N PRO A 179 1.75 15.67 20.70
CA PRO A 179 1.46 17.00 21.27
C PRO A 179 2.61 17.55 22.12
N GLU A 180 3.56 16.71 22.53
CA GLU A 180 4.69 17.10 23.39
C GLU A 180 5.83 17.73 22.60
N VAL A 181 5.84 17.57 21.27
CA VAL A 181 6.91 18.03 20.39
C VAL A 181 6.31 18.92 19.31
N VAL A 182 6.97 20.04 19.01
CA VAL A 182 6.61 20.89 17.88
C VAL A 182 7.62 20.65 16.77
N LEU A 183 7.15 20.19 15.61
CA LEU A 183 7.95 20.02 14.41
C LEU A 183 7.85 21.26 13.53
N THR A 184 8.92 21.57 12.79
CA THR A 184 8.96 22.70 11.84
C THR A 184 9.40 22.23 10.46
N ALA A 185 8.89 22.88 9.41
CA ALA A 185 9.24 22.50 8.03
C ALA A 185 10.75 22.60 7.74
N SER A 186 11.47 23.49 8.42
CA SER A 186 12.92 23.64 8.31
C SER A 186 13.70 22.40 8.77
N GLU A 187 13.18 21.63 9.73
CA GLU A 187 13.82 20.39 10.19
C GLU A 187 13.85 19.29 9.12
N PHE A 188 12.92 19.39 8.18
CA PHE A 188 12.84 18.52 7.02
C PHE A 188 13.48 19.16 5.80
N ALA A 189 13.89 20.42 5.86
CA ALA A 189 14.42 21.17 4.73
C ALA A 189 15.90 20.88 4.45
N ASP A 190 16.56 20.02 5.25
CA ASP A 190 18.01 19.88 5.18
C ASP A 190 18.49 19.53 3.76
N ARG A 191 19.16 20.49 3.14
CA ARG A 191 19.64 20.44 1.75
C ARG A 191 21.07 19.92 1.68
N GLY A 192 21.75 19.82 2.83
CA GLY A 192 23.19 19.57 2.92
C GLY A 192 23.59 18.16 2.47
N GLN A 193 22.75 17.16 2.74
CA GLN A 193 23.08 15.77 2.46
C GLN A 193 22.96 15.40 0.97
N TRP A 194 22.08 16.07 0.21
CA TRP A 194 21.88 15.78 -1.23
C TRP A 194 22.97 16.39 -2.12
N ARG A 195 23.50 17.57 -1.75
CA ARG A 195 24.45 18.34 -2.57
C ARG A 195 25.75 17.59 -2.91
N ASN A 196 26.13 16.58 -2.13
CA ASN A 196 27.38 15.84 -2.34
C ASN A 196 27.23 14.59 -3.22
N SER A 197 26.00 14.21 -3.62
CA SER A 197 25.74 12.96 -4.37
C SER A 197 25.54 13.14 -5.88
N ASN A 198 25.31 14.35 -6.37
CA ASN A 198 25.06 14.63 -7.80
C ASN A 198 26.14 15.49 -8.47
N SER A 199 27.41 15.22 -8.14
CA SER A 199 28.57 15.80 -8.84
C SER A 199 28.88 15.06 -10.14
N TYR A 200 27.87 14.75 -10.96
CA TYR A 200 28.06 14.30 -12.33
C TYR A 200 27.27 15.22 -13.28
N GLY A 201 27.95 16.29 -13.68
CA GLY A 201 27.79 16.97 -14.97
C GLY A 201 26.38 17.40 -15.39
N SER A 202 25.80 18.42 -14.76
CA SER A 202 24.91 19.34 -15.47
C SER A 202 24.79 20.68 -14.74
N ASN A 203 25.42 21.71 -15.30
CA ASN A 203 25.40 23.10 -14.83
C ASN A 203 24.06 23.83 -15.10
N THR A 204 22.96 23.10 -15.32
CA THR A 204 21.64 23.67 -15.59
C THR A 204 20.54 22.98 -14.77
N THR A 205 20.74 22.83 -13.46
CA THR A 205 19.65 22.37 -12.58
C THR A 205 18.90 23.56 -12.00
N SER A 206 17.76 23.85 -12.62
CA SER A 206 16.74 24.75 -12.07
C SER A 206 16.43 24.34 -10.64
N GLN A 207 16.59 25.29 -9.72
CA GLN A 207 16.33 25.24 -8.30
C GLN A 207 14.84 24.98 -7.93
N ASN A 208 14.02 24.52 -8.88
CA ASN A 208 12.55 24.66 -8.91
C ASN A 208 11.73 23.36 -8.77
N SER A 209 12.30 22.20 -8.45
CA SER A 209 11.50 20.94 -8.42
C SER A 209 11.45 20.23 -7.06
N TRP A 210 11.76 20.90 -5.95
CA TRP A 210 11.62 20.29 -4.63
C TRP A 210 10.15 20.33 -4.18
N PRO A 211 9.61 19.26 -3.59
CA PRO A 211 8.25 19.29 -3.08
C PRO A 211 8.10 20.32 -1.97
N SER A 212 6.97 21.02 -1.95
CA SER A 212 6.63 21.92 -0.85
C SER A 212 6.34 21.11 0.42
N ILE A 213 6.91 21.51 1.56
CA ILE A 213 6.68 20.85 2.86
C ILE A 213 5.79 21.71 3.75
N THR A 214 4.72 21.11 4.26
CA THR A 214 3.87 21.70 5.30
C THR A 214 3.79 20.76 6.51
N VAL A 215 3.94 21.31 7.70
CA VAL A 215 3.85 20.56 8.97
C VAL A 215 2.63 21.02 9.75
N PHE A 216 1.81 20.07 10.19
CA PHE A 216 0.66 20.25 11.07
C PHE A 216 0.99 19.66 12.44
N ASN A 217 1.08 20.52 13.46
CA ASN A 217 1.28 20.07 14.84
C ASN A 217 -0.07 19.89 15.52
N SER A 218 -0.39 18.67 15.91
CA SER A 218 -1.63 18.35 16.59
C SER A 218 -1.54 18.61 18.09
N VAL A 219 -2.64 19.05 18.70
CA VAL A 219 -2.76 19.21 20.16
C VAL A 219 -3.09 17.90 20.88
N ALA A 220 -3.35 16.83 20.12
CA ALA A 220 -3.65 15.50 20.62
C ALA A 220 -3.27 14.43 19.58
N ASN A 221 -3.09 13.19 20.02
CA ASN A 221 -2.90 12.07 19.10
C ASN A 221 -4.22 11.73 18.39
N LEU A 222 -4.29 12.00 17.08
CA LEU A 222 -5.43 11.64 16.25
C LEU A 222 -5.28 10.26 15.59
N HIS A 223 -4.18 9.55 15.86
CA HIS A 223 -3.86 8.25 15.28
C HIS A 223 -4.02 8.28 13.75
N ASP A 224 -4.64 7.27 13.16
CA ASP A 224 -4.78 7.08 11.71
C ASP A 224 -5.76 8.07 11.07
N PHE A 225 -6.72 8.59 11.84
CA PHE A 225 -7.69 9.57 11.31
C PHE A 225 -7.03 10.79 10.68
N SER A 226 -5.87 11.18 11.21
CA SER A 226 -5.08 12.29 10.70
C SER A 226 -4.59 12.09 9.25
N LYS A 227 -4.33 10.85 8.82
CA LYS A 227 -3.93 10.52 7.44
C LYS A 227 -4.98 11.00 6.45
N TYR A 228 -6.24 10.66 6.72
CA TYR A 228 -7.39 10.97 5.86
C TYR A 228 -7.71 12.47 5.85
N THR A 229 -7.78 13.09 7.02
CA THR A 229 -8.02 14.54 7.11
C THR A 229 -6.91 15.34 6.44
N THR A 230 -5.65 14.94 6.60
CA THR A 230 -4.52 15.60 5.92
C THR A 230 -4.57 15.41 4.41
N CYS A 231 -4.93 14.22 3.92
CA CYS A 231 -5.12 14.01 2.47
C CYS A 231 -6.21 14.91 1.89
N THR A 232 -7.27 15.28 2.63
CA THR A 232 -8.25 16.26 2.13
C THR A 232 -7.69 17.67 1.92
N LEU A 233 -6.60 18.00 2.61
CA LEU A 233 -5.89 19.28 2.48
C LEU A 233 -4.91 19.31 1.30
N ALA A 234 -4.63 18.14 0.71
CA ALA A 234 -3.70 17.99 -0.41
C ALA A 234 -4.00 18.95 -1.57
N LYS A 235 -2.94 19.46 -2.20
CA LYS A 235 -3.02 20.25 -3.43
C LYS A 235 -3.45 19.39 -4.61
N TYR A 236 -2.97 18.16 -4.71
CA TYR A 236 -3.23 17.25 -5.83
C TYR A 236 -4.39 16.28 -5.52
N ASP A 237 -4.93 15.65 -6.57
CA ASP A 237 -6.10 14.77 -6.47
C ASP A 237 -5.79 13.36 -5.97
N HIS A 238 -4.52 13.07 -5.72
CA HIS A 238 -4.04 11.79 -5.22
C HIS A 238 -3.09 12.01 -4.07
N CYS A 239 -3.14 11.08 -3.12
CA CYS A 239 -2.29 11.07 -1.94
C CYS A 239 -1.44 9.81 -1.93
N TYR A 240 -0.20 9.96 -1.49
CA TYR A 240 0.67 8.86 -1.07
C TYR A 240 0.79 8.90 0.46
N ILE A 241 0.41 7.85 1.17
CA ILE A 241 0.42 7.80 2.64
C ILE A 241 1.56 6.91 3.13
N GLN A 242 2.30 7.35 4.14
CA GLN A 242 3.36 6.57 4.78
C GLN A 242 3.53 6.96 6.26
N ASP A 243 3.78 5.98 7.11
CA ASP A 243 4.11 6.15 8.52
C ASP A 243 5.62 6.37 8.71
N ASP A 244 6.02 6.77 9.92
CA ASP A 244 7.40 7.13 10.24
C ASP A 244 8.33 5.94 10.59
N ASP A 245 7.94 4.73 10.21
CA ASP A 245 8.63 3.49 10.62
C ASP A 245 8.97 2.51 9.50
N TRP A 246 8.64 2.83 8.26
CA TRP A 246 9.08 2.06 7.11
C TRP A 246 9.60 2.98 6.03
N ILE A 247 10.51 2.47 5.19
CA ILE A 247 10.85 3.06 3.90
C ILE A 247 10.43 2.09 2.81
N ASN A 248 9.53 2.56 1.93
CA ASN A 248 9.21 1.87 0.69
C ASN A 248 10.30 2.16 -0.35
N LEU A 249 11.17 1.18 -0.61
CA LEU A 249 12.28 1.34 -1.54
C LEU A 249 11.87 1.23 -3.01
N THR A 250 10.60 0.90 -3.31
CA THR A 250 10.15 0.59 -4.67
C THR A 250 9.01 1.53 -5.15
N MET A 251 9.23 2.83 -4.96
CA MET A 251 8.23 3.86 -5.23
C MET A 251 7.93 4.02 -6.72
N ASP A 252 8.90 3.82 -7.62
CA ASP A 252 8.66 3.93 -9.07
C ASP A 252 7.76 2.79 -9.56
N SER A 253 8.03 1.57 -9.10
CA SER A 253 7.22 0.38 -9.39
C SER A 253 5.80 0.58 -8.89
N MET A 254 5.65 1.06 -7.66
CA MET A 254 4.34 1.34 -7.07
C MET A 254 3.60 2.47 -7.79
N TYR A 255 4.31 3.55 -8.16
CA TYR A 255 3.75 4.67 -8.91
C TYR A 255 3.34 4.25 -10.32
N THR A 256 4.07 3.33 -10.96
CA THR A 256 3.71 2.75 -12.26
C THR A 256 2.35 2.04 -12.19
N VAL A 257 2.14 1.22 -11.16
CA VAL A 257 0.83 0.56 -10.94
C VAL A 257 -0.27 1.58 -10.64
N PHE A 258 0.05 2.63 -9.89
CA PHE A 258 -0.89 3.73 -9.62
C PHE A 258 -1.30 4.48 -10.89
N VAL A 259 -0.38 4.78 -11.80
CA VAL A 259 -0.71 5.46 -13.07
C VAL A 259 -1.64 4.61 -13.92
N ASP A 260 -1.48 3.28 -13.91
CA ASP A 260 -2.36 2.35 -14.63
C ASP A 260 -3.74 2.20 -13.94
N HIS A 261 -3.82 2.46 -12.63
CA HIS A 261 -5.03 2.29 -11.81
C HIS A 261 -5.24 3.45 -10.80
N PRO A 262 -5.39 4.72 -11.28
CA PRO A 262 -5.34 5.89 -10.40
C PRO A 262 -6.50 5.98 -9.41
N ASP A 263 -7.60 5.30 -9.73
CA ASP A 263 -8.80 5.25 -8.89
C ASP A 263 -8.73 4.15 -7.81
N SER A 264 -7.81 3.19 -7.93
CA SER A 264 -7.69 2.06 -7.01
C SER A 264 -6.87 2.40 -5.76
N LEU A 265 -6.97 1.56 -4.74
CA LEU A 265 -6.08 1.62 -3.58
C LEU A 265 -4.86 0.76 -3.90
N ILE A 266 -3.69 1.38 -4.02
CA ILE A 266 -2.42 0.67 -4.24
C ILE A 266 -1.66 0.68 -2.93
N THR A 267 -1.25 -0.49 -2.43
CA THR A 267 -0.50 -0.59 -1.17
C THR A 267 0.74 -1.46 -1.35
N SER A 268 1.74 -1.27 -0.48
CA SER A 268 2.92 -2.14 -0.41
C SER A 268 2.99 -2.81 0.95
N THR A 269 3.38 -4.08 0.97
CA THR A 269 3.53 -4.83 2.22
C THR A 269 4.55 -5.96 2.08
N ILE A 270 5.00 -6.49 3.21
CA ILE A 270 5.92 -7.65 3.25
C ILE A 270 5.17 -8.95 2.89
N PRO A 271 5.83 -9.97 2.32
CA PRO A 271 5.17 -11.20 1.87
C PRO A 271 4.31 -11.91 2.91
N ALA A 272 4.82 -11.93 4.14
CA ALA A 272 4.14 -12.40 5.33
C ALA A 272 2.74 -11.78 5.51
N MET A 273 2.72 -10.45 5.46
CA MET A 273 1.51 -9.67 5.66
C MET A 273 0.61 -9.71 4.41
N TYR A 274 1.20 -9.83 3.21
CA TYR A 274 0.46 -10.11 1.99
C TYR A 274 -0.36 -11.40 2.13
N ALA A 275 0.26 -12.50 2.56
CA ALA A 275 -0.44 -13.77 2.78
C ALA A 275 -1.62 -13.63 3.76
N GLN A 276 -1.42 -12.91 4.86
CA GLN A 276 -2.48 -12.66 5.83
C GLN A 276 -3.62 -11.80 5.24
N GLN A 277 -3.31 -10.73 4.49
CA GLN A 277 -4.30 -9.89 3.82
C GLN A 277 -5.14 -10.67 2.79
N ARG A 278 -4.55 -11.68 2.12
CA ARG A 278 -5.30 -12.57 1.22
C ARG A 278 -6.40 -13.37 1.92
N THR A 279 -6.25 -13.65 3.21
CA THR A 279 -7.30 -14.31 4.03
C THR A 279 -8.43 -13.36 4.44
N TRP A 280 -8.23 -12.04 4.26
CA TRP A 280 -9.20 -10.99 4.58
C TRP A 280 -9.74 -10.33 3.32
N MET A 281 -10.07 -11.15 2.33
CA MET A 281 -10.81 -10.76 1.14
C MET A 281 -12.22 -11.32 1.24
N PHE A 282 -13.21 -10.43 1.20
CA PHE A 282 -14.60 -10.75 1.45
C PHE A 282 -15.41 -10.59 0.17
N GLN A 283 -16.29 -11.55 -0.09
CA GLN A 283 -17.15 -11.55 -1.27
C GLN A 283 -18.57 -11.98 -0.90
N ASN A 284 -19.57 -11.28 -1.43
CA ASN A 284 -20.94 -11.77 -1.50
C ASN A 284 -21.70 -11.05 -2.64
N SER A 285 -21.81 -11.72 -3.79
CA SER A 285 -22.47 -11.18 -4.99
C SER A 285 -23.95 -10.87 -4.81
N GLN A 286 -24.65 -11.48 -3.84
CA GLN A 286 -26.08 -11.22 -3.61
C GLN A 286 -26.35 -9.82 -3.09
N ILE A 287 -25.35 -9.18 -2.49
CA ILE A 287 -25.45 -7.84 -1.91
C ILE A 287 -24.42 -6.87 -2.52
N GLY A 288 -23.68 -7.30 -3.55
CA GLY A 288 -22.61 -6.49 -4.17
C GLY A 288 -21.46 -6.20 -3.22
N LEU A 289 -21.06 -7.17 -2.38
CA LEU A 289 -19.90 -7.07 -1.50
C LEU A 289 -18.66 -7.65 -2.18
N HIS A 290 -17.60 -6.86 -2.28
CA HIS A 290 -16.30 -7.22 -2.87
C HIS A 290 -15.21 -6.32 -2.29
N THR A 291 -14.64 -6.72 -1.15
CA THR A 291 -13.70 -5.86 -0.43
C THR A 291 -12.55 -6.63 0.18
N GLY A 292 -11.46 -5.96 0.49
CA GLY A 292 -10.30 -6.58 1.13
C GLY A 292 -9.61 -5.62 2.10
N PHE A 293 -9.05 -6.17 3.16
CA PHE A 293 -8.24 -5.39 4.09
C PHE A 293 -6.82 -5.18 3.56
N SER A 294 -6.27 -3.98 3.78
CA SER A 294 -4.84 -3.73 3.59
C SER A 294 -4.31 -2.70 4.58
N TRP A 295 -3.06 -2.91 5.02
CA TRP A 295 -2.29 -1.96 5.81
C TRP A 295 -1.74 -0.85 4.94
N LEU A 296 -1.77 0.38 5.44
CA LEU A 296 -1.46 1.57 4.63
C LEU A 296 -0.11 2.23 4.98
N GLY A 297 0.39 1.98 6.20
CA GLY A 297 1.55 2.68 6.77
C GLY A 297 2.88 2.48 6.04
N ALA A 298 3.04 1.39 5.31
CA ALA A 298 4.26 1.08 4.57
C ALA A 298 4.35 1.76 3.19
N GLY A 299 3.40 2.62 2.85
CA GLY A 299 3.28 3.24 1.53
C GLY A 299 1.97 2.85 0.88
N SER A 300 1.17 3.84 0.48
CA SER A 300 -0.12 3.63 -0.18
C SER A 300 -0.51 4.80 -1.08
N PHE A 301 -0.80 4.54 -2.35
CA PHE A 301 -1.45 5.51 -3.23
C PHE A 301 -2.96 5.36 -3.16
N MET A 302 -3.65 6.49 -3.07
CA MET A 302 -5.10 6.52 -3.09
C MET A 302 -5.63 7.83 -3.67
N PRO A 303 -6.78 7.80 -4.35
CA PRO A 303 -7.39 9.03 -4.85
C PRO A 303 -8.05 9.79 -3.71
N LYS A 304 -7.85 11.11 -3.68
CA LYS A 304 -8.42 12.02 -2.69
C LYS A 304 -9.94 11.93 -2.64
N LYS A 305 -10.60 11.65 -3.78
CA LYS A 305 -12.06 11.42 -3.86
C LYS A 305 -12.50 10.22 -3.02
N ALA A 306 -11.71 9.14 -2.94
CA ALA A 306 -12.03 8.00 -2.09
C ALA A 306 -11.90 8.35 -0.60
N VAL A 307 -10.89 9.15 -0.24
CA VAL A 307 -10.73 9.68 1.12
C VAL A 307 -11.91 10.56 1.53
N PHE A 308 -12.36 11.46 0.65
CA PHE A 308 -13.56 12.27 0.93
C PHE A 308 -14.81 11.41 1.14
N LYS A 309 -15.04 10.41 0.28
CA LYS A 309 -16.16 9.47 0.45
C LYS A 309 -16.08 8.75 1.79
N PHE A 310 -14.89 8.26 2.16
CA PHE A 310 -14.67 7.61 3.44
C PHE A 310 -14.98 8.51 4.64
N LEU A 311 -14.53 9.78 4.62
CA LEU A 311 -14.85 10.72 5.69
C LEU A 311 -16.35 11.03 5.79
N MET A 312 -17.07 11.05 4.65
CA MET A 312 -18.53 11.18 4.64
C MET A 312 -19.21 9.93 5.25
N GLN A 313 -18.74 8.73 4.90
CA GLN A 313 -19.20 7.47 5.49
C GLN A 313 -18.97 7.45 7.00
N LEU A 314 -17.78 7.87 7.48
CA LEU A 314 -17.48 8.01 8.90
C LEU A 314 -18.47 8.97 9.58
N GLY A 315 -18.72 10.14 8.98
CA GLY A 315 -19.67 11.14 9.51
C GLY A 315 -21.11 10.62 9.62
N GLY A 316 -21.53 9.69 8.75
CA GLY A 316 -22.86 9.06 8.79
C GLY A 316 -22.95 7.82 9.67
N SER A 317 -21.83 7.24 10.10
CA SER A 317 -21.76 5.91 10.71
C SER A 317 -22.01 5.86 12.24
N ASN A 318 -22.13 7.02 12.90
CA ASN A 318 -22.21 7.13 14.36
C ASN A 318 -21.07 6.39 15.11
N LEU A 319 -19.89 6.27 14.49
CA LEU A 319 -18.72 5.71 15.15
C LEU A 319 -18.26 6.61 16.31
N TRP A 320 -17.85 5.98 17.41
CA TRP A 320 -17.33 6.68 18.56
C TRP A 320 -15.89 7.14 18.30
N LYS A 321 -15.42 8.12 19.07
CA LYS A 321 -14.12 8.79 18.84
C LYS A 321 -12.96 7.80 18.73
N GLU A 322 -12.93 6.79 19.59
CA GLU A 322 -11.88 5.78 19.67
C GLU A 322 -11.82 4.93 18.39
N ARG A 323 -12.98 4.62 17.79
CA ARG A 323 -13.07 3.88 16.52
C ARG A 323 -12.65 4.74 15.33
N VAL A 324 -13.01 6.02 15.35
CA VAL A 324 -12.57 6.98 14.33
C VAL A 324 -11.04 7.10 14.33
N GLN A 325 -10.39 7.07 15.50
CA GLN A 325 -8.92 7.11 15.60
C GLN A 325 -8.24 5.93 14.88
N LEU A 326 -8.89 4.77 14.79
CA LEU A 326 -8.41 3.56 14.11
C LEU A 326 -8.92 3.45 12.67
N SER A 327 -8.98 4.58 11.96
CA SER A 327 -9.55 4.68 10.61
C SER A 327 -8.92 3.74 9.58
N ASP A 328 -7.65 3.35 9.74
CA ASP A 328 -6.98 2.38 8.85
C ASP A 328 -7.66 1.01 8.85
N LEU A 329 -8.33 0.64 9.96
CA LEU A 329 -9.07 -0.62 10.09
C LEU A 329 -10.41 -0.62 9.34
N PHE A 330 -10.83 0.54 8.82
CA PHE A 330 -12.09 0.70 8.10
C PHE A 330 -11.89 1.06 6.63
N PHE A 331 -10.92 1.93 6.31
CA PHE A 331 -10.83 2.56 4.99
C PHE A 331 -10.82 1.59 3.81
N SER A 332 -9.92 0.61 3.83
CA SER A 332 -9.80 -0.38 2.74
C SER A 332 -11.07 -1.20 2.59
N LEU A 333 -11.67 -1.62 3.71
CA LEU A 333 -12.92 -2.38 3.74
C LEU A 333 -14.10 -1.56 3.20
N TRP A 334 -14.25 -0.32 3.66
CA TRP A 334 -15.38 0.57 3.33
C TRP A 334 -15.32 1.20 1.95
N ARG A 335 -14.20 1.03 1.23
CA ARG A 335 -14.21 1.26 -0.22
C ARG A 335 -15.13 0.30 -0.97
N ASN A 336 -15.39 -0.87 -0.39
CA ASN A 336 -16.03 -1.99 -1.08
C ASN A 336 -15.35 -2.29 -2.41
N GLN A 337 -14.01 -2.35 -2.41
CA GLN A 337 -13.18 -2.65 -3.57
C GLN A 337 -11.95 -3.42 -3.11
N TYR A 338 -11.44 -4.33 -3.93
CA TYR A 338 -10.20 -5.03 -3.61
C TYR A 338 -9.00 -4.07 -3.79
N PRO A 339 -8.10 -3.95 -2.79
CA PRO A 339 -6.84 -3.23 -2.96
C PRO A 339 -5.91 -3.97 -3.93
N ILE A 340 -5.06 -3.23 -4.64
CA ILE A 340 -3.93 -3.79 -5.38
C ILE A 340 -2.72 -3.74 -4.45
N VAL A 341 -2.33 -4.91 -3.95
CA VAL A 341 -1.26 -5.03 -2.95
C VAL A 341 0.01 -5.56 -3.61
N LEU A 342 1.11 -4.81 -3.49
CA LEU A 342 2.45 -5.23 -3.90
C LEU A 342 3.15 -5.93 -2.74
N SER A 343 3.53 -7.19 -2.96
CA SER A 343 4.33 -7.98 -2.02
C SER A 343 5.81 -7.81 -2.33
N GLN A 344 6.56 -7.20 -1.41
CA GLN A 344 7.96 -6.82 -1.63
C GLN A 344 8.73 -6.65 -0.32
N SER A 345 10.05 -6.57 -0.42
CA SER A 345 10.89 -6.20 0.71
C SER A 345 10.70 -4.73 1.09
N LEU A 346 10.76 -4.45 2.39
CA LEU A 346 10.68 -3.10 2.94
C LEU A 346 11.88 -2.85 3.86
N ALA A 347 12.28 -1.59 3.99
CA ALA A 347 13.33 -1.20 4.93
C ALA A 347 12.67 -0.71 6.23
N PRO A 348 12.74 -1.49 7.33
CA PRO A 348 12.24 -1.03 8.62
C PRO A 348 13.10 0.12 9.13
N LEU A 349 12.45 1.12 9.73
CA LEU A 349 13.10 2.13 10.56
C LEU A 349 12.93 1.75 12.03
N ASP A 350 13.18 2.71 12.93
CA ASP A 350 12.94 2.52 14.36
C ASP A 350 11.49 2.09 14.64
N GLN A 351 11.32 0.88 15.15
CA GLN A 351 10.03 0.34 15.60
C GLN A 351 9.79 0.57 17.08
N SER A 352 10.69 1.28 17.79
CA SER A 352 10.50 1.62 19.18
C SER A 352 9.25 2.49 19.36
N SER A 353 8.57 2.34 20.50
CA SER A 353 7.32 3.07 20.79
C SER A 353 6.17 2.80 19.82
N SER A 354 6.23 1.71 19.06
CA SER A 354 5.08 1.26 18.28
C SER A 354 3.90 0.94 19.21
N TRP A 355 2.72 0.90 18.62
CA TRP A 355 1.48 0.62 19.34
C TRP A 355 1.46 -0.80 19.97
N SER A 356 2.45 -1.68 19.69
CA SER A 356 2.41 -3.11 20.01
C SER A 356 2.82 -3.50 21.43
N GLY A 357 3.42 -2.59 22.20
CA GLY A 357 4.07 -2.97 23.47
C GLY A 357 3.14 -3.28 24.65
N ARG A 358 1.82 -3.00 24.59
CA ARG A 358 0.95 -3.05 25.79
C ARG A 358 -0.47 -3.60 25.61
N ILE A 359 -0.92 -3.86 24.39
CA ILE A 359 -2.29 -4.28 24.09
C ILE A 359 -2.23 -5.47 23.14
N ASP A 360 -3.17 -6.42 23.26
CA ASP A 360 -3.38 -7.43 22.22
C ASP A 360 -3.91 -6.75 20.95
N GLN A 361 -2.99 -6.32 20.11
CA GLN A 361 -3.28 -5.60 18.87
C GLN A 361 -4.19 -6.40 17.95
N TRP A 362 -4.00 -7.72 17.90
CA TRP A 362 -4.78 -8.56 17.02
C TRP A 362 -6.24 -8.56 17.43
N SER A 363 -6.54 -8.69 18.73
CA SER A 363 -7.92 -8.57 19.21
C SER A 363 -8.58 -7.25 18.80
N VAL A 364 -7.85 -6.13 18.89
CA VAL A 364 -8.35 -4.83 18.41
C VAL A 364 -8.57 -4.83 16.90
N VAL A 365 -7.65 -5.38 16.11
CA VAL A 365 -7.76 -5.50 14.65
C VAL A 365 -9.01 -6.31 14.27
N TYR A 366 -9.18 -7.51 14.83
CA TYR A 366 -10.33 -8.36 14.55
C TYR A 366 -11.64 -7.69 14.96
N GLU A 367 -11.70 -7.03 16.13
CA GLU A 367 -12.91 -6.32 16.57
C GLU A 367 -13.32 -5.22 15.57
N HIS A 368 -12.37 -4.37 15.18
CA HIS A 368 -12.66 -3.22 14.32
C HIS A 368 -12.93 -3.64 12.87
N MET A 369 -12.20 -4.62 12.34
CA MET A 369 -12.50 -5.18 11.03
C MET A 369 -13.87 -5.86 11.02
N THR A 370 -14.24 -6.57 12.10
CA THR A 370 -15.58 -7.20 12.21
C THR A 370 -16.66 -6.13 12.23
N ASP A 371 -16.48 -5.06 13.00
CA ASP A 371 -17.40 -3.91 13.00
C ASP A 371 -17.51 -3.26 11.61
N ALA A 372 -16.37 -3.03 10.96
CA ALA A 372 -16.32 -2.47 9.61
C ALA A 372 -17.13 -3.34 8.62
N MET A 373 -16.93 -4.65 8.65
CA MET A 373 -17.62 -5.61 7.79
C MET A 373 -19.10 -5.74 8.11
N VAL A 374 -19.49 -5.79 9.38
CA VAL A 374 -20.89 -5.85 9.81
C VAL A 374 -21.64 -4.61 9.32
N ARG A 375 -21.05 -3.42 9.43
CA ARG A 375 -21.64 -2.16 8.96
C ARG A 375 -21.76 -2.13 7.44
N LEU A 376 -20.67 -2.42 6.73
CA LEU A 376 -20.68 -2.49 5.26
C LEU A 376 -21.74 -3.46 4.74
N THR A 377 -21.78 -4.68 5.30
CA THR A 377 -22.77 -5.70 4.93
C THR A 377 -24.20 -5.21 5.20
N THR A 378 -24.44 -4.55 6.32
CA THR A 378 -25.79 -4.04 6.65
C THR A 378 -26.25 -2.95 5.68
N MET A 379 -25.34 -2.06 5.28
CA MET A 379 -25.63 -1.01 4.31
C MET A 379 -25.93 -1.59 2.93
N LEU A 380 -25.09 -2.52 2.45
CA LEU A 380 -25.24 -3.18 1.16
C LEU A 380 -26.50 -4.04 1.06
N SER A 381 -26.81 -4.82 2.11
CA SER A 381 -28.03 -5.64 2.16
C SER A 381 -29.33 -4.82 2.18
N GLY A 382 -29.27 -3.52 2.49
CA GLY A 382 -30.46 -2.68 2.65
C GLY A 382 -31.34 -3.06 3.85
N THR A 383 -30.85 -3.93 4.73
CA THR A 383 -31.61 -4.45 5.89
C THR A 383 -31.67 -3.48 7.07
N GLY A 384 -31.09 -2.28 6.93
CA GLY A 384 -31.56 -1.02 7.55
C GLY A 384 -31.68 -0.91 9.07
N ILE A 385 -31.36 -1.94 9.85
CA ILE A 385 -31.43 -1.91 11.32
C ILE A 385 -30.09 -2.40 11.88
N VAL A 386 -29.15 -1.46 12.05
CA VAL A 386 -28.08 -1.60 13.04
C VAL A 386 -28.69 -1.12 14.37
N GLN A 387 -28.66 -1.98 15.40
CA GLN A 387 -29.32 -1.81 16.70
C GLN A 387 -29.58 -0.34 17.12
N GLY A 388 -30.85 0.08 17.12
CA GLY A 388 -31.32 1.27 17.84
C GLY A 388 -31.30 2.61 17.11
N SER A 389 -30.93 2.69 15.84
CA SER A 389 -31.09 3.93 15.06
C SER A 389 -31.69 3.65 13.69
N PRO A 390 -32.87 4.22 13.36
CA PRO A 390 -33.37 4.19 11.99
C PRO A 390 -32.40 4.99 11.13
N HIS A 391 -31.51 4.32 10.40
CA HIS A 391 -30.72 4.99 9.39
C HIS A 391 -31.67 5.64 8.38
N ARG A 392 -31.44 6.92 8.08
CA ARG A 392 -32.18 7.65 7.06
C ARG A 392 -32.09 6.84 5.77
N VAL A 393 -33.26 6.43 5.27
CA VAL A 393 -33.48 5.85 3.95
C VAL A 393 -32.82 6.78 2.93
N GLY A 394 -31.63 6.40 2.48
CA GLY A 394 -30.71 7.24 1.69
C GLY A 394 -29.27 6.68 1.63
N ALA A 395 -28.84 5.91 2.62
CA ALA A 395 -27.47 5.36 2.77
C ALA A 395 -27.05 4.29 1.74
N LYS A 396 -27.95 3.78 0.88
CA LYS A 396 -27.57 2.85 -0.20
C LYS A 396 -26.68 3.49 -1.26
N VAL A 397 -26.61 4.83 -1.30
CA VAL A 397 -25.88 5.60 -2.33
C VAL A 397 -24.38 5.75 -2.00
N ASP A 398 -23.94 5.39 -0.78
CA ASP A 398 -22.58 5.71 -0.31
C ASP A 398 -21.52 4.64 -0.61
N PHE A 399 -21.92 3.43 -1.01
CA PHE A 399 -21.01 2.32 -1.35
C PHE A 399 -21.23 1.87 -2.79
N VAL A 400 -20.14 1.75 -3.56
CA VAL A 400 -20.19 1.27 -4.94
C VAL A 400 -20.40 -0.24 -4.92
N ALA A 401 -21.49 -0.72 -5.52
CA ALA A 401 -21.84 -2.14 -5.58
C ALA A 401 -21.21 -2.87 -6.78
N ASP A 402 -20.69 -2.12 -7.76
CA ASP A 402 -19.95 -2.66 -8.88
C ASP A 402 -18.45 -2.73 -8.56
N GLU A 403 -17.82 -3.81 -8.96
CA GLU A 403 -16.38 -3.99 -8.80
C GLU A 403 -15.59 -3.11 -9.78
N GLU A 404 -14.53 -2.46 -9.28
CA GLU A 404 -13.56 -1.69 -10.07
C GLU A 404 -12.90 -2.60 -11.10
N LYS A 405 -12.90 -2.17 -12.37
CA LYS A 405 -12.25 -2.90 -13.46
C LYS A 405 -10.73 -2.64 -13.47
N PRO A 406 -9.91 -3.63 -13.85
CA PRO A 406 -10.30 -5.02 -14.10
C PRO A 406 -10.74 -5.72 -12.81
N ALA A 407 -11.74 -6.62 -12.94
CA ALA A 407 -12.21 -7.42 -11.81
C ALA A 407 -11.08 -8.27 -11.25
N PHE A 408 -11.17 -8.69 -9.99
CA PHE A 408 -10.10 -9.32 -9.24
C PHE A 408 -9.49 -10.51 -9.97
N LYS A 409 -10.34 -11.38 -10.52
CA LYS A 409 -9.93 -12.57 -11.29
C LYS A 409 -9.12 -12.23 -12.56
N ASP A 410 -9.27 -11.02 -13.08
CA ASP A 410 -8.60 -10.53 -14.28
C ASP A 410 -7.36 -9.67 -13.92
N ARG A 411 -7.09 -9.45 -12.62
CA ARG A 411 -5.90 -8.71 -12.16
C ARG A 411 -4.69 -9.63 -12.16
N HIS A 412 -3.56 -9.08 -12.59
CA HIS A 412 -2.27 -9.75 -12.41
C HIS A 412 -1.76 -9.55 -11.00
N THR A 413 -1.14 -10.60 -10.45
CA THR A 413 -0.30 -10.47 -9.26
C THR A 413 0.99 -9.77 -9.65
N ARG A 414 1.47 -8.87 -8.78
CA ARG A 414 2.61 -8.01 -9.05
C ARG A 414 3.54 -7.91 -7.84
N SER A 415 4.83 -7.78 -8.13
CA SER A 415 5.85 -7.44 -7.15
C SER A 415 6.91 -6.57 -7.81
N SER A 416 7.49 -5.66 -7.05
CA SER A 416 8.53 -4.76 -7.55
C SER A 416 9.86 -5.49 -7.72
N CYS A 417 10.61 -5.16 -8.76
CA CYS A 417 12.00 -5.60 -8.93
C CYS A 417 12.90 -4.95 -7.88
N SER A 418 13.99 -5.62 -7.48
CA SER A 418 14.87 -5.07 -6.45
C SER A 418 15.61 -3.82 -6.89
N ASN A 419 15.66 -3.46 -8.18
CA ASN A 419 16.22 -2.18 -8.64
C ASN A 419 15.18 -1.03 -8.73
N ASP A 420 13.90 -1.29 -8.45
CA ASP A 420 12.77 -0.36 -8.63
C ASP A 420 12.57 0.13 -10.09
N LYS A 421 13.06 -0.64 -11.08
CA LYS A 421 12.94 -0.28 -12.51
C LYS A 421 11.93 -1.15 -13.26
N CYS A 422 11.36 -2.13 -12.60
CA CYS A 422 10.31 -2.98 -13.16
C CYS A 422 9.38 -3.56 -12.09
N LEU A 423 8.29 -4.13 -12.58
CA LEU A 423 7.35 -4.97 -11.84
C LEU A 423 7.40 -6.36 -12.45
N PHE A 424 7.65 -7.38 -11.64
CA PHE A 424 7.27 -8.74 -11.98
C PHE A 424 5.75 -8.84 -12.02
N GLN A 425 5.21 -9.54 -13.01
CA GLN A 425 3.77 -9.72 -13.21
C GLN A 425 3.44 -11.15 -13.58
N THR A 426 2.34 -11.69 -13.05
CA THR A 426 1.84 -13.01 -13.42
C THR A 426 0.32 -13.09 -13.27
N ASN A 427 -0.33 -13.92 -14.10
CA ASN A 427 -1.73 -14.34 -13.87
C ASN A 427 -1.83 -15.61 -13.01
N VAL A 428 -0.71 -16.12 -12.51
CA VAL A 428 -0.64 -17.28 -11.62
C VAL A 428 -0.72 -16.80 -10.18
N ASP A 429 -1.92 -16.76 -9.64
CA ASP A 429 -2.12 -16.48 -8.22
C ASP A 429 -1.91 -17.75 -7.38
N MET A 430 -1.15 -17.65 -6.29
CA MET A 430 -0.94 -18.73 -5.34
C MET A 430 -2.12 -18.89 -4.36
N PHE A 431 -3.04 -17.93 -4.28
CA PHE A 431 -4.16 -17.99 -3.33
C PHE A 431 -5.51 -18.28 -4.01
N PRO A 432 -6.44 -18.93 -3.30
CA PRO A 432 -7.83 -19.07 -3.75
C PRO A 432 -8.49 -17.72 -4.09
N LEU A 433 -9.41 -17.75 -5.06
CA LEU A 433 -10.23 -16.59 -5.40
C LEU A 433 -11.19 -16.24 -4.24
N PRO A 434 -11.45 -14.95 -3.96
CA PRO A 434 -12.36 -14.53 -2.89
C PRO A 434 -13.77 -15.14 -2.99
N GLU A 435 -14.25 -15.41 -4.21
CA GLU A 435 -15.57 -16.01 -4.47
C GLU A 435 -15.73 -17.42 -3.87
N LEU A 436 -14.63 -18.12 -3.59
CA LEU A 436 -14.65 -19.44 -2.96
C LEU A 436 -14.99 -19.38 -1.46
N VAL A 437 -14.86 -18.22 -0.82
CA VAL A 437 -15.18 -18.00 0.60
C VAL A 437 -16.24 -16.92 0.74
N LYS A 438 -17.50 -17.30 0.56
CA LYS A 438 -18.62 -16.37 0.68
C LYS A 438 -18.74 -15.80 2.10
N TRP A 439 -18.80 -14.47 2.21
CA TRP A 439 -19.13 -13.76 3.44
C TRP A 439 -20.65 -13.81 3.71
N PRO A 440 -21.09 -14.20 4.91
CA PRO A 440 -22.50 -14.39 5.19
C PRO A 440 -23.26 -13.06 5.26
N ALA A 441 -24.40 -12.99 4.57
CA ALA A 441 -25.31 -11.85 4.68
C ALA A 441 -26.07 -11.84 6.02
N GLU A 442 -26.25 -13.00 6.66
CA GLU A 442 -27.00 -13.14 7.91
C GLU A 442 -26.20 -12.67 9.13
N HIS A 443 -26.83 -11.87 9.98
CA HIS A 443 -26.17 -11.17 11.10
C HIS A 443 -25.42 -12.11 12.06
N HIS A 444 -25.98 -13.27 12.38
CA HIS A 444 -25.44 -14.18 13.40
C HIS A 444 -24.18 -14.95 12.96
N ASN A 445 -23.82 -14.89 11.67
CA ASN A 445 -22.66 -15.60 11.10
C ASN A 445 -21.52 -14.66 10.68
N ARG A 446 -21.65 -13.35 10.93
CA ARG A 446 -20.65 -12.33 10.54
C ARG A 446 -19.51 -12.26 11.56
N ASP A 447 -18.56 -13.15 11.38
CA ASP A 447 -17.34 -13.23 12.19
C ASP A 447 -16.13 -13.45 11.29
N ILE A 448 -15.08 -12.65 11.51
CA ILE A 448 -13.84 -12.74 10.73
C ILE A 448 -13.11 -14.04 11.05
N HIS A 449 -13.13 -14.53 12.30
CA HIS A 449 -12.48 -15.81 12.62
C HIS A 449 -13.15 -16.97 11.90
N ALA A 450 -14.49 -17.00 11.84
CA ALA A 450 -15.24 -17.97 11.06
C ALA A 450 -14.95 -17.86 9.55
N HIS A 451 -14.78 -16.64 9.02
CA HIS A 451 -14.38 -16.45 7.62
C HIS A 451 -12.97 -16.99 7.35
N GLU A 452 -12.00 -16.66 8.19
CA GLU A 452 -10.65 -17.22 8.08
C GLU A 452 -10.65 -18.74 8.18
N ALA A 453 -11.44 -19.32 9.09
CA ALA A 453 -11.53 -20.77 9.23
C ALA A 453 -12.03 -21.44 7.94
N ARG A 454 -12.99 -20.81 7.24
CA ARG A 454 -13.46 -21.27 5.92
C ARG A 454 -12.37 -21.13 4.85
N PHE A 455 -11.63 -20.02 4.85
CA PHE A 455 -10.48 -19.83 3.95
C PHE A 455 -9.40 -20.88 4.20
N LYS A 456 -9.05 -21.11 5.48
CA LYS A 456 -8.03 -22.06 5.92
C LYS A 456 -8.38 -23.51 5.64
N ALA A 457 -9.65 -23.81 5.34
CA ALA A 457 -10.11 -25.12 4.91
C ALA A 457 -9.94 -25.36 3.39
N LEU A 458 -9.60 -24.33 2.61
CA LEU A 458 -9.27 -24.46 1.19
C LEU A 458 -7.83 -24.95 0.99
N ASP A 459 -7.51 -25.31 -0.25
CA ASP A 459 -6.14 -25.59 -0.68
C ASP A 459 -5.42 -24.26 -0.96
N TYR A 460 -4.44 -23.90 -0.13
CA TYR A 460 -3.68 -22.65 -0.25
C TYR A 460 -2.26 -22.83 0.33
N PRO A 461 -1.27 -22.03 -0.09
CA PRO A 461 0.10 -22.16 0.37
C PRO A 461 0.23 -21.85 1.86
N SER A 462 1.05 -22.63 2.55
CA SER A 462 1.40 -22.34 3.94
C SER A 462 2.14 -21.00 4.06
N ALA A 463 2.08 -20.40 5.25
CA ALA A 463 2.86 -19.22 5.61
C ALA A 463 4.36 -19.39 5.27
N GLU A 464 4.89 -20.59 5.49
CA GLU A 464 6.26 -20.94 5.18
C GLU A 464 6.54 -20.98 3.68
N PHE A 465 5.64 -21.58 2.88
CA PHE A 465 5.75 -21.59 1.42
C PHE A 465 5.80 -20.16 0.87
N VAL A 466 4.90 -19.28 1.31
CA VAL A 466 4.86 -17.89 0.84
C VAL A 466 6.14 -17.14 1.21
N ALA A 467 6.68 -17.39 2.41
CA ALA A 467 7.93 -16.77 2.85
C ALA A 467 9.14 -17.21 2.00
N MET A 468 9.16 -18.46 1.51
CA MET A 468 10.29 -19.00 0.72
C MET A 468 10.13 -18.80 -0.79
N HIS A 469 8.91 -18.58 -1.28
CA HIS A 469 8.59 -18.62 -2.71
C HIS A 469 7.72 -17.45 -3.19
N THR A 470 7.84 -16.31 -2.53
CA THR A 470 7.12 -15.07 -2.90
C THR A 470 7.52 -14.55 -4.29
N TYR A 471 6.63 -13.79 -4.91
CA TYR A 471 6.77 -13.32 -6.28
C TYR A 471 8.03 -12.48 -6.56
N HIS A 472 8.46 -11.66 -5.58
CA HIS A 472 9.60 -10.77 -5.80
C HIS A 472 10.94 -11.50 -5.93
N TYR A 473 11.03 -12.76 -5.47
CA TYR A 473 12.22 -13.61 -5.64
C TYR A 473 12.48 -14.00 -7.11
N ALA A 474 11.56 -13.73 -8.03
CA ALA A 474 11.87 -13.85 -9.46
C ALA A 474 12.76 -12.72 -9.99
N VAL A 475 12.85 -11.60 -9.27
CA VAL A 475 13.41 -10.30 -9.70
C VAL A 475 14.07 -9.54 -8.54
N ASP A 476 14.71 -10.26 -7.62
CA ASP A 476 15.40 -9.66 -6.48
C ASP A 476 16.92 -9.56 -6.66
N GLN A 477 17.46 -10.00 -7.80
CA GLN A 477 18.89 -10.13 -8.13
C GLN A 477 19.66 -11.18 -7.31
N ASP A 478 18.97 -12.05 -6.58
CA ASP A 478 19.57 -13.16 -5.84
C ASP A 478 19.18 -14.51 -6.46
N LEU A 479 20.10 -15.15 -7.18
CA LEU A 479 19.85 -16.45 -7.81
C LEU A 479 19.64 -17.61 -6.80
N SER A 480 19.84 -17.37 -5.51
CA SER A 480 19.60 -18.36 -4.44
C SER A 480 18.17 -18.34 -3.91
N THR A 481 17.39 -17.30 -4.20
CA THR A 481 15.96 -17.23 -3.91
C THR A 481 15.17 -17.51 -5.19
N CYS A 482 13.95 -18.03 -5.07
CA CYS A 482 13.11 -18.30 -6.24
C CYS A 482 11.63 -18.11 -5.95
N TRP A 483 10.92 -17.44 -6.86
CA TRP A 483 9.46 -17.56 -6.92
C TRP A 483 9.10 -18.96 -7.39
N ARG A 484 8.09 -19.57 -6.77
CA ARG A 484 7.56 -20.87 -7.18
C ARG A 484 6.04 -20.82 -7.24
N SER A 485 5.46 -21.33 -8.33
CA SER A 485 4.01 -21.47 -8.42
C SER A 485 3.53 -22.53 -7.41
N TYR A 486 2.41 -22.25 -6.74
CA TYR A 486 1.84 -23.22 -5.77
C TYR A 486 1.24 -24.43 -6.49
N LEU A 487 0.54 -24.18 -7.60
CA LEU A 487 -0.11 -25.19 -8.43
C LEU A 487 0.60 -25.36 -9.78
N ALA A 488 0.29 -26.47 -10.45
CA ALA A 488 0.69 -26.71 -11.82
C ALA A 488 -0.01 -25.74 -12.78
N LEU A 489 0.69 -25.33 -13.84
CA LEU A 489 0.21 -24.27 -14.72
C LEU A 489 -0.59 -24.79 -15.92
N THR A 490 -1.58 -24.01 -16.32
CA THR A 490 -2.41 -24.27 -17.49
C THR A 490 -1.89 -23.53 -18.73
N LYS A 491 -2.35 -23.94 -19.92
CA LYS A 491 -2.14 -23.18 -21.16
C LYS A 491 -2.63 -21.73 -20.97
N GLY A 492 -1.83 -20.76 -21.38
CA GLY A 492 -2.11 -19.33 -21.23
C GLY A 492 -1.70 -18.74 -19.87
N SER A 493 -1.23 -19.55 -18.91
CA SER A 493 -0.54 -19.03 -17.74
C SER A 493 0.75 -18.33 -18.16
N PHE A 494 1.07 -17.20 -17.54
CA PHE A 494 2.27 -16.44 -17.85
C PHE A 494 2.90 -15.81 -16.61
N PHE A 495 4.18 -15.51 -16.71
CA PHE A 495 4.86 -14.53 -15.87
C PHE A 495 5.65 -13.57 -16.77
N GLY A 496 6.17 -12.49 -16.21
CA GLY A 496 6.87 -11.49 -17.01
C GLY A 496 7.24 -10.26 -16.23
N VAL A 497 7.65 -9.22 -16.96
CA VAL A 497 8.06 -7.95 -16.39
C VAL A 497 7.37 -6.79 -17.11
N GLN A 498 6.94 -5.79 -16.34
CA GLN A 498 6.57 -4.45 -16.81
C GLN A 498 7.67 -3.50 -16.40
N PHE A 499 8.28 -2.80 -17.34
CA PHE A 499 9.26 -1.77 -17.04
C PHE A 499 8.58 -0.47 -16.61
N VAL A 500 9.19 0.21 -15.63
CA VAL A 500 8.75 1.53 -15.14
C VAL A 500 8.77 2.56 -16.27
N LEU A 501 9.88 2.57 -17.03
CA LEU A 501 9.99 3.31 -18.28
C LEU A 501 10.23 2.32 -19.43
N PRO A 502 9.71 2.60 -20.64
CA PRO A 502 9.92 1.69 -21.75
C PRO A 502 11.40 1.47 -22.06
N LEU A 503 11.75 0.23 -22.40
CA LEU A 503 13.06 -0.10 -22.95
C LEU A 503 13.10 0.37 -24.41
N LEU A 504 13.66 1.56 -24.62
CA LEU A 504 13.84 2.16 -25.94
C LEU A 504 14.84 1.33 -26.80
N ASP A 505 15.87 0.76 -26.16
CA ASP A 505 17.00 0.13 -26.84
C ASP A 505 16.99 -1.41 -26.80
N LEU A 506 15.84 -2.07 -26.86
CA LEU A 506 15.81 -3.53 -26.98
C LEU A 506 16.59 -4.05 -28.20
N ARG A 507 16.76 -3.21 -29.23
CA ARG A 507 17.56 -3.52 -30.42
C ARG A 507 19.06 -3.64 -30.14
N GLU A 508 19.62 -2.87 -29.20
CA GLU A 508 21.05 -2.89 -28.92
C GLU A 508 21.38 -3.68 -27.65
N ASN A 509 20.60 -3.50 -26.58
CA ASN A 509 20.96 -4.00 -25.25
C ASN A 509 20.20 -5.26 -24.82
N ALA A 510 19.04 -5.60 -25.41
CA ALA A 510 18.24 -6.75 -24.96
C ALA A 510 17.92 -7.74 -26.08
N LYS A 511 18.99 -8.15 -26.79
CA LYS A 511 18.94 -9.25 -27.78
C LYS A 511 18.77 -10.62 -27.14
N SER A 512 18.91 -10.71 -25.83
CA SER A 512 18.77 -11.94 -25.07
C SER A 512 17.92 -11.76 -23.81
N VAL A 513 17.19 -12.81 -23.46
CA VAL A 513 16.57 -12.96 -22.15
C VAL A 513 17.02 -14.30 -21.58
N GLU A 514 17.42 -14.31 -20.32
CA GLU A 514 17.80 -15.53 -19.61
C GLU A 514 16.94 -15.66 -18.35
N ILE A 515 16.46 -16.88 -18.09
CA ILE A 515 15.60 -17.20 -16.94
C ILE A 515 16.26 -18.34 -16.17
N TRP A 516 16.48 -18.13 -14.87
CA TRP A 516 17.12 -19.12 -13.99
C TRP A 516 16.10 -19.95 -13.23
N SER A 517 16.44 -21.22 -13.03
CA SER A 517 15.67 -22.15 -12.21
C SER A 517 16.59 -23.24 -11.66
N THR A 518 16.34 -23.68 -10.43
CA THR A 518 17.03 -24.85 -9.87
C THR A 518 16.32 -26.16 -10.25
N LEU A 519 15.09 -26.07 -10.76
CA LEU A 519 14.27 -27.24 -11.12
C LEU A 519 14.42 -27.58 -12.61
N ALA A 520 15.01 -28.75 -12.90
CA ALA A 520 15.10 -29.28 -14.26
C ALA A 520 13.74 -29.39 -15.00
N PRO A 521 12.62 -29.79 -14.35
CA PRO A 521 11.30 -29.76 -14.99
C PRO A 521 10.88 -28.35 -15.44
N THR A 522 11.23 -27.31 -14.67
CA THR A 522 10.96 -25.93 -15.07
C THR A 522 11.78 -25.54 -16.29
N LEU A 523 13.09 -25.83 -16.30
CA LEU A 523 13.95 -25.53 -17.45
C LEU A 523 13.44 -26.21 -18.73
N GLN A 524 12.97 -27.46 -18.63
CA GLN A 524 12.36 -28.16 -19.76
C GLN A 524 11.06 -27.48 -20.24
N ALA A 525 10.21 -27.02 -19.30
CA ALA A 525 8.98 -26.32 -19.64
C ALA A 525 9.25 -24.95 -20.28
N LEU A 526 10.22 -24.19 -19.77
CA LEU A 526 10.67 -22.92 -20.34
C LEU A 526 11.19 -23.10 -21.78
N GLU A 527 11.98 -24.15 -22.01
CA GLU A 527 12.58 -24.45 -23.32
C GLU A 527 11.53 -24.86 -24.37
N LYS A 528 10.57 -25.73 -23.99
CA LYS A 528 9.68 -26.40 -24.96
C LYS A 528 8.29 -25.78 -25.06
N ASN A 529 7.79 -25.21 -23.97
CA ASN A 529 6.37 -24.89 -23.81
C ASN A 529 6.12 -23.40 -23.58
N MET A 530 7.15 -22.54 -23.65
CA MET A 530 6.96 -21.11 -23.48
C MET A 530 7.25 -20.32 -24.75
N VAL A 531 6.40 -19.31 -24.98
CA VAL A 531 6.63 -18.28 -25.99
C VAL A 531 6.85 -16.94 -25.31
N ILE A 532 7.78 -16.16 -25.85
CA ILE A 532 8.02 -14.79 -25.40
C ILE A 532 7.07 -13.87 -26.15
N LYS A 533 6.37 -13.03 -25.41
CA LYS A 533 5.56 -11.95 -25.95
C LYS A 533 6.04 -10.60 -25.43
N ALA A 534 5.97 -9.59 -26.30
CA ALA A 534 6.29 -8.20 -25.97
C ALA A 534 5.08 -7.30 -26.22
N SER A 535 4.99 -6.22 -25.45
CA SER A 535 3.98 -5.17 -25.65
C SER A 535 4.52 -3.79 -25.29
N VAL A 536 4.00 -2.77 -25.96
CA VAL A 536 4.29 -1.35 -25.69
C VAL A 536 3.29 -0.76 -24.69
N ASP A 537 2.05 -1.28 -24.67
CA ASP A 537 0.91 -0.72 -23.94
C ASP A 537 0.27 -1.71 -22.96
N GLY A 538 0.58 -3.00 -23.07
CA GLY A 538 -0.01 -4.07 -22.26
C GLY A 538 -1.31 -4.63 -22.82
N ASP A 539 -1.83 -4.06 -23.91
CA ASP A 539 -3.07 -4.45 -24.57
C ASP A 539 -2.79 -5.25 -25.84
N VAL A 540 -1.84 -4.79 -26.66
CA VAL A 540 -1.46 -5.46 -27.90
C VAL A 540 -0.17 -6.23 -27.69
N TRP A 541 -0.27 -7.55 -27.81
CA TRP A 541 0.84 -8.48 -27.60
C TRP A 541 1.34 -9.06 -28.92
N MET A 542 2.66 -9.08 -29.09
CA MET A 542 3.31 -9.79 -30.20
C MET A 542 4.20 -10.91 -29.69
N THR A 543 4.15 -12.06 -30.35
CA THR A 543 5.10 -13.14 -30.13
C THR A 543 6.45 -12.77 -30.74
N CYS A 544 7.50 -12.83 -29.93
CA CYS A 544 8.88 -12.66 -30.39
C CYS A 544 9.43 -13.98 -30.92
N SER A 545 10.26 -13.91 -31.96
CA SER A 545 11.03 -15.06 -32.45
C SER A 545 12.46 -15.01 -31.93
N GLY A 546 13.09 -16.15 -31.69
CA GLY A 546 14.49 -16.23 -31.26
C GLY A 546 14.97 -17.68 -31.19
N GLU A 547 16.25 -17.84 -30.94
CA GLU A 547 16.86 -19.14 -30.62
C GLU A 547 16.71 -19.39 -29.12
N THR A 548 16.53 -20.66 -28.73
CA THR A 548 16.40 -21.06 -27.32
C THR A 548 17.50 -22.06 -27.00
N GLU A 549 18.26 -21.78 -25.97
CA GLU A 549 19.37 -22.61 -25.49
C GLU A 549 19.17 -22.90 -24.00
N ARG A 550 19.17 -24.18 -23.63
CA ARG A 550 19.13 -24.60 -22.23
C ARG A 550 20.55 -24.83 -21.71
N THR A 551 20.86 -24.22 -20.57
CA THR A 551 22.10 -24.45 -19.82
C THR A 551 21.82 -25.30 -18.57
N GLN A 552 22.83 -25.51 -17.72
CA GLN A 552 22.68 -26.30 -16.48
C GLN A 552 21.72 -25.66 -15.46
N GLY A 553 21.50 -24.33 -15.51
CA GLY A 553 20.67 -23.62 -14.51
C GLY A 553 19.79 -22.53 -15.10
N SER A 554 19.75 -22.39 -16.42
CA SER A 554 18.95 -21.35 -17.09
C SER A 554 18.45 -21.79 -18.46
N VAL A 555 17.43 -21.09 -18.94
CA VAL A 555 17.05 -21.08 -20.36
C VAL A 555 17.33 -19.68 -20.89
N ARG A 556 18.16 -19.61 -21.93
CA ARG A 556 18.50 -18.38 -22.63
C ARG A 556 17.78 -18.34 -23.97
N PHE A 557 17.08 -17.25 -24.21
CA PHE A 557 16.48 -16.88 -25.49
C PHE A 557 17.39 -15.84 -26.12
N SER A 558 18.00 -16.14 -27.26
CA SER A 558 18.95 -15.27 -27.97
C SER A 558 18.38 -14.82 -29.32
N SER A 559 19.00 -13.79 -29.89
CA SER A 559 18.59 -13.21 -31.18
C SER A 559 17.11 -12.82 -31.19
N LEU A 560 16.61 -12.31 -30.05
CA LEU A 560 15.21 -11.97 -29.87
C LEU A 560 14.79 -10.88 -30.86
N ASN A 561 13.85 -11.24 -31.71
CA ASN A 561 13.27 -10.34 -32.70
C ASN A 561 11.78 -10.19 -32.42
N CYS A 562 11.42 -9.00 -31.94
CA CYS A 562 10.04 -8.57 -31.75
C CYS A 562 9.64 -7.51 -32.79
N ALA A 563 10.27 -7.45 -33.98
CA ALA A 563 10.14 -6.33 -34.93
C ALA A 563 8.72 -6.10 -35.48
N ASP A 564 7.83 -7.10 -35.40
CA ASP A 564 6.42 -6.91 -35.72
C ASP A 564 5.64 -6.16 -34.62
N ALA A 565 6.29 -5.84 -33.49
CA ALA A 565 5.69 -5.19 -32.33
C ALA A 565 5.15 -3.77 -32.58
N GLY A 566 5.54 -3.13 -33.67
CA GLY A 566 5.06 -1.79 -34.04
C GLY A 566 4.23 -1.76 -35.32
N LYS A 567 4.54 -2.64 -36.28
CA LYS A 567 3.98 -2.57 -37.63
C LYS A 567 2.46 -2.77 -37.67
N LYS A 568 1.88 -3.57 -36.77
CA LYS A 568 0.43 -3.85 -36.74
C LYS A 568 -0.42 -2.81 -36.00
N VAL A 569 0.19 -1.95 -35.17
CA VAL A 569 -0.53 -0.93 -34.39
C VAL A 569 -0.45 0.46 -35.06
N GLY A 570 0.22 0.57 -36.21
CA GLY A 570 0.53 1.87 -36.83
C GLY A 570 1.53 2.69 -36.02
N ILE A 571 2.24 2.06 -35.08
CA ILE A 571 3.19 2.69 -34.18
C ILE A 571 4.59 2.25 -34.60
N GLN A 572 5.43 3.16 -35.09
CA GLN A 572 6.85 2.85 -35.18
C GLN A 572 7.39 2.62 -33.76
N LEU A 573 7.83 1.38 -33.47
CA LEU A 573 8.51 0.99 -32.20
C LEU A 573 9.65 1.93 -31.82
N ASP A 574 10.21 2.60 -32.83
CA ASP A 574 11.25 3.63 -32.79
C ASP A 574 11.11 4.62 -31.62
N THR A 575 9.90 5.08 -31.29
CA THR A 575 9.73 6.19 -30.34
C THR A 575 9.25 5.80 -28.95
N ARG A 576 8.67 4.60 -28.77
CA ARG A 576 8.01 4.21 -27.51
C ARG A 576 8.65 3.06 -26.76
N GLY A 577 9.54 2.27 -27.37
CA GLY A 577 10.18 1.13 -26.70
C GLY A 577 9.19 0.04 -26.29
N ILE A 578 9.69 -1.10 -25.80
CA ILE A 578 8.84 -2.15 -25.21
C ILE A 578 8.71 -1.87 -23.72
N GLN A 579 7.48 -1.87 -23.22
CA GLN A 579 7.19 -1.68 -21.81
C GLN A 579 6.93 -3.01 -21.09
N PHE A 580 6.51 -4.05 -21.80
CA PHE A 580 6.16 -5.33 -21.20
C PHE A 580 6.81 -6.51 -21.93
N LEU A 581 7.28 -7.48 -21.16
CA LEU A 581 7.70 -8.78 -21.63
C LEU A 581 6.98 -9.87 -20.83
N ARG A 582 6.46 -10.90 -21.50
CA ARG A 582 5.77 -12.04 -20.89
C ARG A 582 6.27 -13.36 -21.47
N PHE A 583 6.36 -14.36 -20.61
CA PHE A 583 6.66 -15.76 -20.93
C PHE A 583 5.37 -16.53 -20.71
N GLU A 584 4.71 -16.90 -21.80
CA GLU A 584 3.39 -17.52 -21.78
C GLU A 584 3.47 -18.99 -22.16
N LEU A 585 2.81 -19.84 -21.37
CA LEU A 585 2.73 -21.27 -21.65
C LEU A 585 1.81 -21.57 -22.83
N THR A 586 2.33 -22.31 -23.81
CA THR A 586 1.57 -22.80 -24.97
C THR A 586 0.79 -24.07 -24.66
N GLU A 587 1.22 -24.81 -23.63
CA GLU A 587 0.64 -26.08 -23.20
C GLU A 587 0.51 -26.16 -21.67
N LYS A 588 -0.38 -27.03 -21.18
CA LYS A 588 -0.47 -27.35 -19.75
C LYS A 588 0.76 -28.13 -19.33
N ILE A 589 1.33 -27.80 -18.18
CA ILE A 589 2.43 -28.56 -17.57
C ILE A 589 1.93 -29.27 -16.30
N ALA A 590 2.53 -30.41 -15.99
CA ALA A 590 2.12 -31.23 -14.85
C ALA A 590 2.71 -30.77 -13.50
N SER A 591 3.75 -29.93 -13.53
CA SER A 591 4.47 -29.47 -12.34
C SER A 591 4.31 -27.97 -12.13
N ALA A 592 4.57 -27.53 -10.91
CA ALA A 592 4.86 -26.13 -10.62
C ALA A 592 6.08 -25.65 -11.41
N ILE A 593 6.17 -24.32 -11.60
CA ILE A 593 7.38 -23.66 -12.12
C ILE A 593 8.11 -22.93 -11.00
N GLU A 594 9.41 -22.75 -11.20
CA GLU A 594 10.29 -21.98 -10.31
C GLU A 594 11.15 -21.01 -11.12
N VAL A 595 11.17 -19.74 -10.73
CA VAL A 595 11.99 -18.69 -11.35
C VAL A 595 12.85 -18.04 -10.27
N CYS A 596 14.15 -18.21 -10.39
CA CYS A 596 15.16 -17.68 -9.45
C CYS A 596 15.80 -16.38 -9.92
N GLY A 597 15.43 -15.91 -11.11
CA GLY A 597 16.00 -14.71 -11.69
C GLY A 597 15.63 -14.56 -13.14
N ILE A 598 15.57 -13.30 -13.57
CA ILE A 598 15.35 -12.91 -14.96
C ILE A 598 16.44 -11.91 -15.33
N ARG A 599 17.07 -12.11 -16.49
CA ARG A 599 18.07 -11.20 -17.05
C ARG A 599 17.66 -10.83 -18.44
N ILE A 600 17.78 -9.55 -18.76
CA ILE A 600 17.36 -8.99 -20.04
C ILE A 600 18.55 -8.19 -20.55
N GLY A 601 19.25 -8.75 -21.54
CA GLY A 601 20.56 -8.25 -21.93
C GLY A 601 21.60 -8.40 -20.82
N ASP A 602 22.25 -7.29 -20.49
CA ASP A 602 23.21 -7.19 -19.39
C ASP A 602 22.55 -6.85 -18.03
N MET A 603 21.24 -6.58 -18.04
CA MET A 603 20.51 -6.19 -16.84
C MET A 603 19.96 -7.43 -16.12
N MET A 604 20.52 -7.74 -14.95
CA MET A 604 19.90 -8.64 -13.98
C MET A 604 18.76 -7.91 -13.28
N LEU A 605 17.57 -8.52 -13.24
CA LEU A 605 16.38 -7.92 -12.64
C LEU A 605 16.20 -8.32 -11.18
#